data_AF-A0A1V5YZ56-F1
#
_entry.id   AF-A0A1V5YZ56-F1
#
_cell.length_a   1.000
_cell.length_b   1.000
_cell.length_c   1.000
_cell.angle_alpha   90.00
_cell.angle_beta   90.00
_cell.angle_gamma   90.00
#
_symmetry.space_group_name_H-M   'P 1'
#
loop_
_entity.id
_entity.type
_entity.pdbx_description
1 polymer ?
#
loop_
_entity_poly.entity_id
_entity_poly.type
_entity_poly.pdbx_seq_one_letter_code
_entity_poly.pdbx_strand_id
1 'polypeptide(L)'
;MVTPSFQWNFEEDADGWAAFMGIDQFRAEGGNLCFKTTNADPAIMRSTKELRAARYGTLRIRMQVTGELPEQAAAQLFWTIGAGKTSETNSLPFRLQQDGALQEYTLDLAGHPRWRGTVTSLRFDPCNFSGARICIDEIAFIRR
;
A
#
# COMPACT_ATOMS: atom_id res chain seq x y z
N MET A 1 20.04 10.15 0.14
CA MET A 1 18.79 9.37 -0.01
C MET A 1 19.19 7.95 -0.36
N VAL A 2 18.68 6.94 0.35
CA VAL A 2 18.94 5.53 0.01
C VAL A 2 18.04 5.19 -1.18
N THR A 3 18.63 4.77 -2.30
CA THR A 3 17.86 4.28 -3.45
C THR A 3 17.07 3.04 -3.04
N PRO A 4 15.75 2.98 -3.27
CA PRO A 4 14.98 1.78 -2.98
C PRO A 4 15.55 0.57 -3.71
N SER A 5 15.69 -0.55 -3.02
CA SER A 5 16.18 -1.79 -3.63
C SER A 5 15.08 -2.63 -4.28
N PHE A 6 13.80 -2.29 -4.00
CA PHE A 6 12.64 -2.97 -4.54
C PHE A 6 11.44 -2.01 -4.48
N GLN A 7 10.97 -1.55 -5.64
CA GLN A 7 10.00 -0.45 -5.76
C GLN A 7 9.00 -0.69 -6.88
N TRP A 8 7.88 0.03 -6.79
CA TRP A 8 6.86 0.21 -7.81
C TRP A 8 6.64 1.70 -7.99
N ASN A 9 6.73 2.17 -9.23
CA ASN A 9 6.68 3.58 -9.61
C ASN A 9 5.62 3.88 -10.67
N PHE A 10 4.97 2.85 -11.22
CA PHE A 10 3.80 3.00 -12.08
C PHE A 10 4.02 3.86 -13.34
N GLU A 11 5.27 3.94 -13.82
CA GLU A 11 5.64 4.73 -15.01
C GLU A 11 5.05 4.15 -16.30
N GLU A 12 5.03 2.81 -16.40
CA GLU A 12 4.57 2.11 -17.60
C GLU A 12 3.21 1.45 -17.40
N ASP A 13 2.97 0.82 -16.25
CA ASP A 13 1.74 0.10 -15.93
C ASP A 13 1.44 0.04 -14.41
N ALA A 14 0.52 -0.82 -13.98
CA ALA A 14 0.17 -0.97 -12.56
C ALA A 14 1.20 -1.76 -11.73
N ASP A 15 2.36 -2.10 -12.30
CA ASP A 15 3.45 -2.81 -11.66
C ASP A 15 3.04 -4.20 -11.10
N GLY A 16 1.99 -4.79 -11.66
CA GLY A 16 1.38 -6.04 -11.17
C GLY A 16 0.47 -5.88 -9.95
N TRP A 17 0.17 -4.65 -9.51
CA TRP A 17 -0.96 -4.39 -8.62
C TRP A 17 -2.28 -4.53 -9.38
N ALA A 18 -3.31 -5.00 -8.67
CA ALA A 18 -4.65 -5.14 -9.21
C ALA A 18 -5.69 -4.62 -8.22
N ALA A 19 -6.77 -4.04 -8.76
CA ALA A 19 -7.99 -3.80 -8.00
C ALA A 19 -8.52 -5.12 -7.41
N PHE A 20 -8.95 -5.10 -6.15
CA PHE A 20 -9.49 -6.27 -5.47
C PHE A 20 -10.91 -6.07 -4.98
N MET A 21 -11.15 -5.08 -4.11
CA MET A 21 -12.47 -4.78 -3.53
C MET A 21 -12.67 -3.28 -3.48
N GLY A 22 -13.87 -2.78 -3.79
CA GLY A 22 -14.20 -1.36 -3.55
C GLY A 22 -13.39 -0.35 -4.38
N ILE A 23 -12.87 -0.75 -5.55
CA ILE A 23 -12.06 0.10 -6.43
C ILE A 23 -12.79 0.32 -7.76
N ASP A 24 -12.79 1.56 -8.24
CA ASP A 24 -13.22 1.94 -9.59
C ASP A 24 -12.14 2.80 -10.29
N GLN A 25 -12.19 2.87 -11.63
CA GLN A 25 -11.32 3.68 -12.47
C GLN A 25 -9.81 3.40 -12.30
N PHE A 26 -9.46 2.16 -11.96
CA PHE A 26 -8.09 1.70 -11.69
C PHE A 26 -7.20 1.74 -12.93
N ARG A 27 -6.17 2.57 -12.92
CA ARG A 27 -5.20 2.70 -14.02
C ARG A 27 -3.90 3.35 -13.58
N ALA A 28 -2.81 2.96 -14.22
CA ALA A 28 -1.57 3.73 -14.18
C ALA A 28 -1.66 4.88 -15.19
N GLU A 29 -1.39 6.11 -14.75
CA GLU A 29 -1.37 7.31 -15.58
C GLU A 29 -0.35 8.32 -15.05
N GLY A 30 0.56 8.79 -15.91
CA GLY A 30 1.53 9.84 -15.56
C GLY A 30 2.41 9.50 -14.35
N GLY A 31 2.98 8.29 -14.30
CA GLY A 31 3.85 7.85 -13.19
C GLY A 31 3.11 7.58 -11.88
N ASN A 32 1.77 7.41 -11.92
CA ASN A 32 0.97 7.18 -10.73
C ASN A 32 -0.04 6.05 -10.97
N LEU A 33 -0.27 5.23 -9.95
CA LEU A 33 -1.42 4.34 -9.90
C LEU A 33 -2.61 5.05 -9.27
N CYS A 34 -3.61 5.41 -10.08
CA CYS A 34 -4.77 6.18 -9.66
C CYS A 34 -6.07 5.38 -9.72
N PHE A 35 -6.96 5.61 -8.74
CA PHE A 35 -8.28 5.00 -8.67
C PHE A 35 -9.22 5.75 -7.73
N LYS A 36 -10.50 5.34 -7.70
CA LYS A 36 -11.52 5.83 -6.77
C LYS A 36 -12.00 4.73 -5.84
N THR A 37 -12.25 5.05 -4.58
CA THR A 37 -12.82 4.11 -3.61
C THR A 37 -14.34 4.18 -3.66
N THR A 38 -15.00 3.02 -3.62
CA THR A 38 -16.47 2.90 -3.77
C THR A 38 -17.18 2.38 -2.53
N ASN A 39 -16.43 1.93 -1.51
CA ASN A 39 -16.95 1.50 -0.21
C ASN A 39 -15.95 1.86 0.91
N ALA A 40 -16.23 1.41 2.14
CA ALA A 40 -15.38 1.66 3.31
C ALA A 40 -14.26 0.62 3.54
N ASP A 41 -14.13 -0.38 2.66
CA ASP A 41 -13.05 -1.39 2.69
C ASP A 41 -12.44 -1.56 1.28
N PRO A 42 -11.91 -0.48 0.66
CA PRO A 42 -11.26 -0.55 -0.64
C PRO A 42 -9.90 -1.26 -0.50
N ALA A 43 -9.55 -2.10 -1.47
CA ALA A 43 -8.32 -2.86 -1.45
C ALA A 43 -7.73 -3.05 -2.85
N ILE A 44 -6.40 -2.94 -2.93
CA ILE A 44 -5.60 -3.38 -4.07
C ILE A 44 -4.63 -4.48 -3.61
N MET A 45 -4.25 -5.38 -4.51
CA MET A 45 -3.40 -6.52 -4.18
C MET A 45 -2.26 -6.71 -5.16
N ARG A 46 -1.17 -7.30 -4.64
CA ARG A 46 -0.02 -7.70 -5.45
C ARG A 46 0.63 -8.97 -4.91
N SER A 47 0.98 -9.89 -5.80
CA SER A 47 1.86 -11.02 -5.43
C SER A 47 3.32 -10.58 -5.48
N THR A 48 4.08 -10.95 -4.45
CA THR A 48 5.51 -10.61 -4.34
C THR A 48 6.43 -11.76 -4.73
N LYS A 49 5.92 -13.01 -4.68
CA LYS A 49 6.57 -14.32 -4.91
C LYS A 49 7.87 -14.61 -4.14
N GLU A 50 8.72 -13.63 -3.82
CA GLU A 50 10.05 -13.83 -3.23
C GLU A 50 10.50 -12.73 -2.24
N LEU A 51 9.59 -11.90 -1.73
CA LEU A 51 9.96 -10.83 -0.80
C LEU A 51 10.35 -11.41 0.56
N ARG A 52 11.64 -11.37 0.89
CA ARG A 52 12.13 -11.81 2.21
C ARG A 52 12.04 -10.67 3.22
N ALA A 53 11.13 -10.80 4.19
CA ALA A 53 10.89 -9.78 5.21
C ALA A 53 12.16 -9.34 5.95
N ALA A 54 13.10 -10.27 6.20
CA ALA A 54 14.36 -9.96 6.87
C ALA A 54 15.27 -8.98 6.10
N ARG A 55 15.07 -8.82 4.78
CA ARG A 55 15.85 -7.87 3.95
C ARG A 55 15.28 -6.46 3.96
N TYR A 56 14.00 -6.31 4.30
CA TYR A 56 13.26 -5.06 4.16
C TYR A 56 12.56 -4.75 5.49
N GLY A 57 13.11 -3.82 6.25
CA GLY A 57 12.54 -3.39 7.54
C GLY A 57 11.53 -2.26 7.43
N THR A 58 11.48 -1.62 6.26
CA THR A 58 10.73 -0.38 6.10
C THR A 58 10.05 -0.39 4.74
N LEU A 59 8.79 0.02 4.74
CA LEU A 59 8.05 0.32 3.52
C LEU A 59 7.75 1.81 3.49
N ARG A 60 8.06 2.44 2.36
CA ARG A 60 7.65 3.80 2.03
C ARG A 60 6.50 3.75 1.04
N ILE A 61 5.48 4.56 1.26
CA ILE A 61 4.37 4.77 0.34
C ILE A 61 4.26 6.27 0.09
N ARG A 62 4.35 6.69 -1.16
CA ARG A 62 4.08 8.06 -1.58
C ARG A 62 2.75 8.10 -2.29
N MET A 63 1.78 8.80 -1.71
CA MET A 63 0.44 8.88 -2.30
C MET A 63 -0.29 10.17 -1.93
N GLN A 64 -1.18 10.58 -2.82
CA GLN A 64 -2.14 11.65 -2.61
C GLN A 64 -3.53 11.03 -2.38
N VAL A 65 -4.22 11.54 -1.36
CA VAL A 65 -5.61 11.14 -1.03
C VAL A 65 -6.47 12.41 -1.07
N THR A 66 -7.47 12.44 -1.95
CA THR A 66 -8.38 13.59 -2.10
C THR A 66 -9.84 13.16 -1.96
N GLY A 67 -10.69 14.07 -1.50
CA GLY A 67 -12.11 13.83 -1.19
C GLY A 67 -12.47 14.40 0.17
N GLU A 68 -13.63 13.99 0.69
CA GLU A 68 -14.05 14.31 2.07
C GLU A 68 -13.49 13.24 3.02
N LEU A 69 -12.36 13.54 3.65
CA LEU A 69 -11.69 12.62 4.57
C LEU A 69 -12.32 12.72 5.97
N PRO A 70 -12.73 11.60 6.60
CA PRO A 70 -13.18 11.61 7.98
C PRO A 70 -12.01 11.84 8.95
N GLU A 71 -12.30 12.35 10.15
CA GLU A 71 -11.28 12.64 11.18
C GLU A 71 -10.37 11.44 11.50
N GLN A 72 -10.93 10.23 11.45
CA GLN A 72 -10.22 8.96 11.74
C GLN A 72 -9.80 8.21 10.45
N ALA A 73 -9.54 8.95 9.37
CA ALA A 73 -9.05 8.38 8.11
C ALA A 73 -7.74 7.61 8.33
N ALA A 74 -7.74 6.34 7.94
CA ALA A 74 -6.60 5.45 8.08
C ALA A 74 -6.47 4.52 6.87
N ALA A 75 -5.24 4.14 6.58
CA ALA A 75 -4.89 3.12 5.60
C ALA A 75 -4.25 1.91 6.31
N GLN A 76 -4.17 0.78 5.64
CA GLN A 76 -3.64 -0.44 6.22
C GLN A 76 -2.91 -1.29 5.19
N LEU A 77 -1.70 -1.73 5.57
CA LEU A 77 -0.97 -2.73 4.80
C LEU A 77 -1.21 -4.10 5.41
N PHE A 78 -1.59 -5.08 4.61
CA PHE A 78 -1.65 -6.49 4.95
C PHE A 78 -0.62 -7.29 4.16
N TRP A 79 -0.16 -8.40 4.74
CA TRP A 79 0.69 -9.35 4.04
C TRP A 79 0.35 -10.80 4.36
N THR A 80 0.72 -11.70 3.45
CA THR A 80 0.67 -13.14 3.67
C THR A 80 2.06 -13.76 3.59
N ILE A 81 2.25 -14.88 4.28
CA ILE A 81 3.50 -15.64 4.33
C ILE A 81 3.19 -17.06 3.84
N GLY A 82 3.95 -17.57 2.87
CA GLY A 82 3.72 -18.89 2.29
C GLY A 82 2.31 -19.02 1.70
N ALA A 83 1.59 -20.10 2.05
CA ALA A 83 0.20 -20.34 1.66
C ALA A 83 -0.84 -19.78 2.65
N GLY A 84 -0.43 -18.85 3.52
CA GLY A 84 -1.31 -18.22 4.51
C GLY A 84 -2.40 -17.35 3.89
N LYS A 85 -3.42 -17.05 4.69
CA LYS A 85 -4.50 -16.11 4.33
C LYS A 85 -4.24 -14.74 4.94
N THR A 86 -4.87 -13.71 4.37
CA THR A 86 -4.89 -12.36 4.95
C THR A 86 -5.54 -12.38 6.34
N SER A 87 -4.97 -11.64 7.29
CA SER A 87 -5.51 -11.50 8.65
C SER A 87 -5.05 -10.19 9.28
N GLU A 88 -5.83 -9.66 10.23
CA GLU A 88 -5.47 -8.48 11.03
C GLU A 88 -4.11 -8.63 11.72
N THR A 89 -3.77 -9.83 12.18
CA THR A 89 -2.50 -10.08 12.88
C THR A 89 -1.27 -9.96 11.98
N ASN A 90 -1.45 -9.95 10.65
CA ASN A 90 -0.39 -9.72 9.66
C ASN A 90 -0.69 -8.43 8.90
N SER A 91 -0.89 -7.34 9.65
CA SER A 91 -1.18 -6.04 9.08
C SER A 91 -0.53 -4.92 9.89
N LEU A 92 -0.45 -3.73 9.29
CA LEU A 92 0.00 -2.52 9.94
C LEU A 92 -0.86 -1.33 9.47
N PRO A 93 -1.75 -0.80 10.32
CA PRO A 93 -2.51 0.41 10.01
C PRO A 93 -1.68 1.67 10.24
N PHE A 94 -2.01 2.75 9.54
CA PHE A 94 -1.44 4.08 9.73
C PHE A 94 -2.47 5.17 9.42
N ARG A 95 -2.34 6.33 10.08
CA ARG A 95 -3.24 7.47 9.88
C ARG A 95 -2.91 8.20 8.57
N LEU A 96 -3.96 8.67 7.90
CA LEU A 96 -3.83 9.51 6.71
C LEU A 96 -3.75 10.99 7.08
N GLN A 97 -2.93 11.74 6.34
CA GLN A 97 -2.95 13.20 6.41
C GLN A 97 -4.12 13.76 5.61
N GLN A 98 -4.73 14.84 6.10
CA GLN A 98 -5.97 15.41 5.56
C GLN A 98 -5.75 16.73 4.82
N ASP A 99 -4.61 16.90 4.16
CA ASP A 99 -4.28 18.13 3.43
C ASP A 99 -4.46 18.02 1.91
N GLY A 100 -4.82 16.83 1.42
CA GLY A 100 -4.98 16.58 0.00
C GLY A 100 -3.68 16.67 -0.80
N ALA A 101 -2.52 16.79 -0.15
CA ALA A 101 -1.22 16.86 -0.82
C ALA A 101 -0.65 15.46 -1.06
N LEU A 102 0.40 15.39 -1.88
CA LEU A 102 1.22 14.18 -1.99
C LEU A 102 2.00 14.00 -0.69
N GLN A 103 1.80 12.86 -0.03
CA GLN A 103 2.38 12.56 1.27
C GLN A 103 3.27 11.32 1.21
N GLU A 104 4.28 11.30 2.08
CA GLU A 104 5.17 10.15 2.27
C GLU A 104 4.86 9.47 3.61
N TYR A 105 4.44 8.21 3.56
CA TYR A 105 4.17 7.37 4.71
C TYR A 105 5.28 6.33 4.85
N THR A 106 5.95 6.33 6.01
CA THR A 106 7.02 5.36 6.33
C THR A 106 6.52 4.39 7.39
N LEU A 107 6.45 3.12 7.05
CA LEU A 107 5.98 2.04 7.91
C LEU A 107 7.18 1.25 8.46
N ASP A 108 7.31 1.19 9.79
CA ASP A 108 8.26 0.31 10.46
C ASP A 108 7.71 -1.13 10.51
N LEU A 109 8.15 -1.94 9.56
CA LEU A 109 7.83 -3.36 9.51
C LEU A 109 8.78 -4.18 10.37
N ALA A 110 10.01 -3.71 10.60
CA ALA A 110 10.99 -4.43 11.40
C ALA A 110 10.54 -4.60 12.85
N GLY A 111 9.81 -3.62 13.40
CA GLY A 111 9.20 -3.68 14.72
C GLY A 111 7.98 -4.62 14.82
N HIS A 112 7.40 -5.05 13.69
CA HIS A 112 6.20 -5.87 13.72
C HIS A 112 6.53 -7.37 13.92
N PRO A 113 6.03 -8.05 14.98
CA PRO A 113 6.45 -9.41 15.33
C PRO A 113 6.07 -10.47 14.28
N ARG A 114 5.12 -10.16 13.39
CA ARG A 114 4.70 -11.03 12.28
C ARG A 114 5.31 -10.66 10.92
N TRP A 115 6.16 -9.64 10.85
CA TRP A 115 6.93 -9.36 9.64
C TRP A 115 8.16 -10.25 9.56
N ARG A 116 7.99 -11.44 8.99
CA ARG A 116 9.03 -12.50 8.96
C ARG A 116 8.82 -13.45 7.79
N GLY A 117 9.83 -14.26 7.50
CA GLY A 117 9.77 -15.28 6.45
C GLY A 117 9.71 -14.69 5.04
N THR A 118 9.07 -15.43 4.14
CA THR A 118 8.86 -15.04 2.75
C THR A 118 7.42 -14.55 2.57
N VAL A 119 7.29 -13.24 2.32
CA VAL A 119 6.03 -12.59 2.00
C VAL A 119 5.65 -12.95 0.57
N THR A 120 4.43 -13.46 0.39
CA THR A 120 3.93 -13.99 -0.89
C THR A 120 2.88 -13.10 -1.54
N SER A 121 2.15 -12.32 -0.74
CA SER A 121 1.28 -11.25 -1.24
C SER A 121 1.23 -10.05 -0.28
N LEU A 122 0.90 -8.91 -0.88
CA LEU A 122 0.51 -7.67 -0.21
C LEU A 122 -0.94 -7.36 -0.57
N ARG A 123 -1.69 -6.87 0.40
CA ARG A 123 -2.96 -6.16 0.21
C ARG A 123 -2.77 -4.78 0.81
N PHE A 124 -3.09 -3.74 0.05
CA PHE A 124 -3.06 -2.37 0.53
C PHE A 124 -4.46 -1.82 0.50
N ASP A 125 -4.90 -1.39 1.68
CA ASP A 125 -6.19 -0.75 1.89
C ASP A 125 -5.89 0.75 2.04
N PRO A 126 -6.09 1.54 0.98
CA PRO A 126 -5.58 2.91 0.90
C PRO A 126 -6.38 3.87 1.78
N CYS A 127 -7.57 3.47 2.22
CA CYS A 127 -8.35 4.16 3.23
C CYS A 127 -9.44 3.26 3.84
N ASN A 128 -10.12 3.75 4.88
CA ASN A 128 -11.27 3.12 5.54
C ASN A 128 -12.61 3.84 5.25
N PHE A 129 -12.74 4.48 4.09
CA PHE A 129 -13.93 5.25 3.68
C PHE A 129 -14.12 5.28 2.16
N SER A 130 -15.34 5.62 1.72
CA SER A 130 -15.72 5.69 0.29
C SER A 130 -15.56 7.08 -0.30
N GLY A 131 -15.47 7.19 -1.62
CA GLY A 131 -15.48 8.45 -2.35
C GLY A 131 -14.13 9.15 -2.46
N ALA A 132 -13.05 8.53 -1.98
CA ALA A 132 -11.70 9.08 -2.13
C ALA A 132 -11.19 8.86 -3.56
N ARG A 133 -10.46 9.84 -4.10
CA ARG A 133 -9.50 9.59 -5.18
C ARG A 133 -8.13 9.38 -4.57
N ILE A 134 -7.53 8.24 -4.91
CA ILE A 134 -6.18 7.86 -4.52
C ILE A 134 -5.29 7.91 -5.76
N CYS A 135 -4.11 8.51 -5.63
CA CYS A 135 -3.04 8.41 -6.62
C CYS A 135 -1.74 8.07 -5.90
N ILE A 136 -1.17 6.92 -6.22
CA ILE A 136 0.05 6.39 -5.61
C ILE A 136 1.20 6.65 -6.57
N ASP A 137 2.17 7.43 -6.12
CA ASP A 137 3.40 7.78 -6.83
C ASP A 137 4.44 6.66 -6.69
N GLU A 138 4.56 6.09 -5.49
CA GLU A 138 5.56 5.06 -5.22
C GLU A 138 5.13 4.13 -4.08
N ILE A 139 5.47 2.85 -4.20
CA ILE A 139 5.54 1.93 -3.08
C ILE A 139 6.93 1.28 -3.09
N ALA A 140 7.72 1.50 -2.05
CA ALA A 140 9.14 1.15 -2.02
C ALA A 140 9.55 0.45 -0.72
N PHE A 141 10.12 -0.74 -0.84
CA PHE A 141 10.80 -1.41 0.27
C PHE A 141 12.25 -0.94 0.37
N ILE A 142 12.61 -0.45 1.56
CA ILE A 142 13.96 0.01 1.86
C ILE A 142 14.74 -1.16 2.45
N ARG A 143 15.92 -1.43 1.87
CA ARG A 143 16.81 -2.48 2.36
C ARG A 143 17.34 -2.13 3.74
N ARG A 144 17.45 -3.15 4.59
CA ARG A 144 18.25 -3.07 5.82
C ARG A 144 19.75 -3.02 5.50
#